data_AF-A0A969A4I0-F1
#
_entry.id   AF-A0A969A4I0-F1
#
_cell.length_a   1.000
_cell.length_b   1.000
_cell.length_c   1.000
_cell.angle_alpha   90.00
_cell.angle_beta   90.00
_cell.angle_gamma   90.00
#
_symmetry.space_group_name_H-M   'P 1'
#
loop_
_entity.id
_entity.type
_entity.pdbx_description
1 polymer ?
#
loop_
_entity_poly.entity_id
_entity_poly.type
_entity_poly.pdbx_seq_one_letter_code
_entity_poly.pdbx_strand_id
1 'polypeptide(L)'
;MAAATLLPEKTAVPAEAKRALIKNKPMMRSLGLLTLSLAIGACQSTEPANLTAPPTASSAAPPPPPPPGALIAQLQPDQTQQLESLGIAVAIPTEVPPEFEIVDLVAEAATAELGPQYQMVYRDSGDRCFVIEFTPDGVGDLPDTEFNQPLDSPLFGPGYQLHYGQYADLDMRSQFPEPEFATDWMIGESGAYRLAGATYINQTFASQSNCQDISPETAQQIVESMAYLQSDLLNIGE
;
A
#
# COMPACT_ATOMS: atom_id res chain seq x y z
N MET A 1 -5.36 49.96 30.56
CA MET A 1 -6.22 48.76 30.56
C MET A 1 -6.34 48.30 29.12
N ALA A 2 -5.52 47.33 28.71
CA ALA A 2 -5.55 46.78 27.36
C ALA A 2 -6.20 45.39 27.44
N ALA A 3 -7.32 45.22 26.75
CA ALA A 3 -8.03 43.96 26.66
C ALA A 3 -7.34 43.09 25.60
N ALA A 4 -6.76 41.97 26.03
CA ALA A 4 -6.26 40.93 25.14
C ALA A 4 -7.44 40.03 24.75
N THR A 5 -7.81 40.05 23.47
CA THR A 5 -8.79 39.15 22.89
C THR A 5 -8.12 37.80 22.65
N LEU A 6 -8.48 36.79 23.44
CA LEU A 6 -8.11 35.39 23.20
C LEU A 6 -8.98 34.85 22.05
N LEU A 7 -8.35 34.47 20.94
CA LEU A 7 -8.97 33.67 19.89
C LEU A 7 -9.03 32.21 20.35
N PRO A 8 -10.12 31.47 20.04
CA PRO A 8 -10.22 30.06 20.38
C PRO A 8 -9.27 29.24 19.50
N GLU A 9 -8.47 28.41 20.17
CA GLU A 9 -7.60 27.40 19.58
C GLU A 9 -8.48 26.34 18.91
N LYS A 10 -8.37 26.20 17.58
CA LYS A 10 -9.09 25.20 16.79
C LYS A 10 -8.41 23.86 17.02
N THR A 11 -8.93 23.05 17.94
CA THR A 11 -8.48 21.68 18.19
C THR A 11 -8.65 20.85 16.92
N ALA A 12 -7.53 20.52 16.27
CA ALA A 12 -7.51 19.56 15.18
C ALA A 12 -7.95 18.19 15.73
N VAL A 13 -8.99 17.62 15.13
CA VAL A 13 -9.39 16.24 15.41
C VAL A 13 -8.29 15.33 14.81
N PRO A 14 -7.66 14.46 15.61
CA PRO A 14 -6.60 13.58 15.09
C PRO A 14 -7.14 12.67 13.98
N ALA A 15 -6.34 12.42 12.94
CA ALA A 15 -6.71 11.66 11.74
C ALA A 15 -7.29 10.26 12.06
N GLU A 16 -6.92 9.67 13.20
CA GLU A 16 -7.48 8.41 13.70
C GLU A 16 -8.95 8.50 14.15
N ALA A 17 -9.42 9.65 14.63
CA ALA A 17 -10.82 9.83 15.05
C ALA A 17 -11.79 9.95 13.86
N LYS A 18 -11.31 10.43 12.69
CA LYS A 18 -12.07 10.35 11.43
C LYS A 18 -12.24 8.88 10.98
N ARG A 19 -11.23 8.03 11.21
CA ARG A 19 -11.24 6.60 10.85
C ARG A 19 -12.19 5.74 11.69
N ALA A 20 -12.49 6.13 12.92
CA ALA A 20 -13.34 5.35 13.82
C ALA A 20 -14.87 5.49 13.57
N LEU A 21 -15.31 6.50 12.80
CA LEU A 21 -16.74 6.83 12.69
C LEU A 21 -17.53 5.91 11.74
N ILE A 22 -16.86 5.12 10.89
CA ILE A 22 -17.51 4.20 9.92
C ILE A 22 -17.76 2.80 10.54
N LYS A 23 -17.25 2.52 11.75
CA LYS A 23 -17.18 1.16 12.32
C LYS A 23 -18.39 0.70 13.15
N ASN A 24 -19.61 1.16 12.84
CA ASN A 24 -20.81 0.74 13.59
C ASN A 24 -21.89 0.11 12.70
N LYS A 25 -21.66 -1.14 12.28
CA LYS A 25 -22.75 -2.09 12.03
C LYS A 25 -22.48 -3.40 12.79
N PRO A 26 -23.24 -3.70 13.86
CA PRO A 26 -23.03 -4.92 14.62
C PRO A 26 -23.57 -6.11 13.83
N MET A 27 -22.69 -6.89 13.20
CA MET A 27 -23.08 -8.16 12.62
C MET A 27 -22.95 -9.26 13.69
N MET A 28 -24.10 -9.84 14.03
CA MET A 28 -24.27 -10.89 15.02
C MET A 28 -23.32 -12.07 14.80
N ARG A 29 -22.56 -12.39 15.84
CA ARG A 29 -21.80 -13.64 15.99
C ARG A 29 -22.76 -14.84 15.94
N SER A 30 -22.61 -15.70 14.95
CA SER A 30 -23.14 -17.06 14.99
C SER A 30 -22.05 -18.01 15.49
N LEU A 31 -22.24 -18.53 16.70
CA LEU A 31 -21.44 -19.60 17.29
C LEU A 31 -21.81 -20.92 16.59
N GLY A 32 -20.90 -21.46 15.78
CA GLY A 32 -21.02 -22.78 15.16
C GLY A 32 -19.93 -23.73 15.68
N LEU A 33 -20.36 -24.85 16.23
CA LEU A 33 -19.62 -25.85 16.99
C LEU A 33 -18.36 -26.44 16.32
N LEU A 34 -17.39 -26.77 17.18
CA LEU A 34 -16.34 -27.77 17.01
C LEU A 34 -16.86 -29.09 16.44
N THR A 35 -16.15 -29.65 15.45
CA THR A 35 -15.95 -31.11 15.36
C THR A 35 -14.50 -31.42 14.98
N LEU A 36 -13.82 -32.06 15.93
CA LEU A 36 -12.50 -32.67 15.85
C LEU A 36 -12.58 -33.94 15.00
N SER A 37 -11.70 -34.12 14.01
CA SER A 37 -11.51 -35.41 13.34
C SER A 37 -10.03 -35.65 13.07
N LEU A 38 -9.45 -36.52 13.90
CA LEU A 38 -8.15 -37.15 13.74
C LEU A 38 -8.25 -38.21 12.63
N ALA A 39 -7.37 -38.15 11.64
CA ALA A 39 -7.05 -39.29 10.79
C ALA A 39 -5.53 -39.43 10.68
N ILE A 40 -5.00 -40.47 11.32
CA ILE A 40 -3.62 -40.92 11.25
C ILE A 40 -3.52 -41.81 10.00
N GLY A 41 -2.79 -41.35 8.98
CA GLY A 41 -2.46 -42.11 7.78
C GLY A 41 -0.96 -42.33 7.68
N ALA A 42 -0.54 -43.59 7.81
CA ALA A 42 0.85 -44.04 7.79
C ALA A 42 1.42 -44.17 6.36
N CYS A 43 2.72 -43.88 6.25
CA CYS A 43 3.73 -44.44 5.34
C CYS A 43 3.39 -44.69 3.86
N GLN A 44 4.13 -44.01 2.97
CA GLN A 44 5.08 -44.73 2.11
C GLN A 44 6.14 -43.79 1.52
N SER A 45 7.38 -44.10 1.87
CA SER A 45 8.59 -43.61 1.25
C SER A 45 8.85 -44.46 0.01
N THR A 46 8.87 -43.85 -1.17
CA THR A 46 9.35 -44.51 -2.39
C THR A 46 10.21 -43.54 -3.18
N GLU A 47 11.52 -43.67 -2.95
CA GLU A 47 12.58 -43.12 -3.77
C GLU A 47 12.83 -44.08 -4.95
N PRO A 48 12.88 -43.55 -6.18
CA PRO A 48 13.86 -44.04 -7.11
C PRO A 48 14.76 -42.90 -7.57
N ALA A 49 16.03 -43.03 -7.20
CA ALA A 49 17.14 -42.28 -7.76
C ALA A 49 17.14 -42.42 -9.29
N ASN A 50 16.81 -41.34 -9.99
CA ASN A 50 17.12 -41.19 -11.41
C ASN A 50 18.35 -40.29 -11.51
N LEU A 51 19.52 -40.91 -11.70
CA LEU A 51 20.78 -40.27 -12.01
C LEU A 51 20.68 -39.61 -13.39
N THR A 52 20.19 -38.38 -13.43
CA THR A 52 20.26 -37.52 -14.61
C THR A 52 21.40 -36.52 -14.40
N ALA A 53 22.26 -36.43 -15.41
CA ALA A 53 23.51 -35.69 -15.46
C ALA A 53 23.47 -34.28 -14.86
N PRO A 54 24.60 -33.75 -14.35
CA PRO A 54 24.67 -32.36 -13.90
C PRO A 54 24.29 -31.44 -15.07
N PRO A 55 23.29 -30.56 -14.92
CA PRO A 55 23.07 -29.51 -15.90
C PRO A 55 24.34 -28.68 -15.92
N THR A 56 24.93 -28.59 -17.11
CA THR A 56 26.00 -27.65 -17.40
C THR A 56 25.49 -26.28 -16.95
N ALA A 57 26.18 -25.66 -16.00
CA ALA A 57 25.85 -24.32 -15.53
C ALA A 57 25.90 -23.39 -16.75
N SER A 58 24.73 -23.12 -17.32
CA SER A 58 24.55 -22.07 -18.30
C SER A 58 24.84 -20.80 -17.54
N SER A 59 26.04 -20.25 -17.74
CA SER A 59 26.37 -18.89 -17.34
C SER A 59 25.42 -17.98 -18.12
N ALA A 60 24.22 -17.80 -17.56
CA ALA A 60 23.29 -16.79 -18.01
C ALA A 60 24.02 -15.47 -17.83
N ALA A 61 24.08 -14.68 -18.90
CA ALA A 61 24.55 -13.31 -18.81
C ALA A 61 23.79 -12.62 -17.67
N PRO A 62 24.44 -11.74 -16.89
CA PRO A 62 23.75 -10.97 -15.86
C PRO A 62 22.54 -10.28 -16.50
N PRO A 63 21.38 -10.24 -15.82
CA PRO A 63 20.18 -9.64 -16.38
C PRO A 63 20.48 -8.18 -16.76
N PRO A 64 19.85 -7.66 -17.81
CA PRO A 64 20.05 -6.27 -18.21
C PRO A 64 19.77 -5.36 -17.01
N PRO A 65 20.56 -4.29 -16.83
CA PRO A 65 20.33 -3.35 -15.75
C PRO A 65 18.90 -2.80 -15.83
N PRO A 66 18.27 -2.48 -14.69
CA PRO A 66 16.93 -1.90 -14.68
C PRO A 66 16.86 -0.68 -15.61
N PRO A 67 15.75 -0.46 -16.33
CA PRO A 67 15.57 0.75 -17.11
C PRO A 67 15.82 2.00 -16.22
N PRO A 68 16.41 3.08 -16.76
CA PRO A 68 16.47 4.35 -16.05
C PRO A 68 15.05 4.78 -15.61
N GLY A 69 14.83 4.96 -14.31
CA GLY A 69 13.51 5.23 -13.73
C GLY A 69 12.82 4.01 -13.07
N ALA A 70 13.42 2.82 -13.14
CA ALA A 70 12.95 1.66 -12.37
C ALA A 70 13.05 1.96 -10.86
N LEU A 71 11.92 1.86 -10.16
CA LEU A 71 11.82 2.24 -8.75
C LEU A 71 12.79 1.52 -7.82
N ILE A 72 13.14 0.26 -8.14
CA ILE A 72 14.12 -0.52 -7.36
C ILE A 72 15.45 0.24 -7.24
N ALA A 73 15.82 1.04 -8.24
CA ALA A 73 17.04 1.85 -8.22
C ALA A 73 16.96 3.08 -7.30
N GLN A 74 15.77 3.45 -6.80
CA GLN A 74 15.58 4.58 -5.89
C GLN A 74 15.65 4.18 -4.41
N LEU A 75 15.35 2.92 -4.08
CA LEU A 75 15.41 2.42 -2.70
C LEU A 75 16.86 2.35 -2.21
N GLN A 76 17.13 2.95 -1.06
CA GLN A 76 18.40 2.80 -0.38
C GLN A 76 18.53 1.37 0.21
N PRO A 77 19.74 0.81 0.33
CA PRO A 77 19.92 -0.53 0.89
C PRO A 77 19.25 -0.75 2.25
N ASP A 78 19.33 0.24 3.15
CA ASP A 78 18.70 0.16 4.48
C ASP A 78 17.16 0.15 4.38
N GLN A 79 16.58 0.88 3.44
CA GLN A 79 15.14 0.90 3.18
C GLN A 79 14.65 -0.45 2.64
N THR A 80 15.41 -1.03 1.72
CA THR A 80 15.15 -2.37 1.19
C THR A 80 15.19 -3.41 2.30
N GLN A 81 16.25 -3.40 3.13
CA GLN A 81 16.36 -4.33 4.25
C GLN A 81 15.23 -4.17 5.27
N GLN A 82 14.80 -2.94 5.54
CA GLN A 82 13.66 -2.67 6.43
C GLN A 82 12.37 -3.27 5.87
N LEU A 83 12.10 -3.09 4.57
CA LEU A 83 10.93 -3.66 3.89
C LEU A 83 10.96 -5.20 3.89
N GLU A 84 12.12 -5.80 3.61
CA GLU A 84 12.30 -7.26 3.67
C GLU A 84 12.05 -7.81 5.07
N SER A 85 12.49 -7.08 6.11
CA SER A 85 12.33 -7.50 7.50
C SER A 85 10.87 -7.63 7.95
N LEU A 86 9.92 -7.04 7.19
CA LEU A 86 8.49 -7.16 7.45
C LEU A 86 7.96 -8.58 7.18
N GLY A 87 8.66 -9.38 6.36
CA GLY A 87 8.24 -10.75 6.03
C GLY A 87 6.93 -10.83 5.25
N ILE A 88 6.62 -9.79 4.46
CA ILE A 88 5.46 -9.69 3.59
C ILE A 88 5.89 -9.49 2.14
N ALA A 89 4.99 -9.78 1.19
CA ALA A 89 5.15 -9.36 -0.18
C ALA A 89 5.01 -7.83 -0.25
N VAL A 90 6.06 -7.10 -0.59
CA VAL A 90 6.00 -5.64 -0.69
C VAL A 90 5.65 -5.28 -2.12
N ALA A 91 4.53 -4.60 -2.34
CA ALA A 91 4.08 -4.20 -3.68
C ALA A 91 4.52 -2.76 -3.97
N ILE A 92 5.22 -2.56 -5.07
CA ILE A 92 5.76 -1.25 -5.48
C ILE A 92 5.49 -1.02 -6.96
N PRO A 93 5.31 0.24 -7.43
CA PRO A 93 5.22 0.53 -8.85
C PRO A 93 6.56 0.24 -9.54
N THR A 94 6.54 -0.52 -10.63
CA THR A 94 7.74 -0.76 -11.43
C THR A 94 8.07 0.43 -12.33
N GLU A 95 7.06 1.26 -12.62
CA GLU A 95 7.18 2.50 -13.36
C GLU A 95 6.60 3.63 -12.51
N VAL A 96 7.44 4.63 -12.21
CA VAL A 96 7.01 5.87 -11.57
C VAL A 96 7.19 6.99 -12.59
N PRO A 97 6.27 7.96 -12.68
CA PRO A 97 6.44 9.09 -13.60
C PRO A 97 7.81 9.74 -13.41
N PRO A 98 8.43 10.27 -14.49
CA PRO A 98 9.67 11.00 -14.37
C PRO A 98 9.56 12.09 -13.29
N GLU A 99 10.68 12.36 -12.61
CA GLU A 99 10.81 13.38 -11.55
C GLU A 99 10.22 13.04 -10.17
N PHE A 100 9.52 11.92 -10.04
CA PHE A 100 9.13 11.42 -8.71
C PHE A 100 10.26 10.65 -8.05
N GLU A 101 10.44 10.91 -6.76
CA GLU A 101 11.36 10.21 -5.88
C GLU A 101 10.67 9.75 -4.59
N ILE A 102 11.20 8.71 -3.95
CA ILE A 102 10.79 8.31 -2.60
C ILE A 102 11.32 9.34 -1.60
N VAL A 103 10.41 10.11 -1.00
CA VAL A 103 10.76 11.15 -0.01
C VAL A 103 10.51 10.74 1.44
N ASP A 104 9.74 9.67 1.64
CA ASP A 104 9.50 9.09 2.97
C ASP A 104 9.21 7.60 2.87
N LEU A 105 9.68 6.85 3.87
CA LEU A 105 9.40 5.43 4.02
C LEU A 105 9.22 5.12 5.49
N VAL A 106 8.02 4.68 5.84
CA VAL A 106 7.70 4.15 7.16
C VAL A 106 7.40 2.67 7.00
N ALA A 107 8.15 1.82 7.69
CA ALA A 107 7.92 0.39 7.71
C ALA A 107 7.98 -0.09 9.17
N GLU A 108 6.88 -0.67 9.64
CA GLU A 108 6.69 -1.06 11.02
C GLU A 108 6.43 -2.56 11.11
N ALA A 109 7.25 -3.24 11.91
CA ALA A 109 7.09 -4.66 12.18
C ALA A 109 5.80 -4.94 12.94
N ALA A 110 5.32 -6.19 12.83
CA ALA A 110 4.15 -6.64 13.55
C ALA A 110 4.29 -6.45 15.06
N THR A 111 3.23 -5.97 15.70
CA THR A 111 3.06 -5.91 17.15
C THR A 111 2.04 -6.95 17.60
N ALA A 112 1.77 -7.03 18.91
CA ALA A 112 0.75 -7.93 19.44
C ALA A 112 -0.68 -7.56 19.00
N GLU A 113 -0.91 -6.29 18.64
CA GLU A 113 -2.24 -5.73 18.36
C GLU A 113 -2.45 -5.45 16.87
N LEU A 114 -1.36 -5.18 16.13
CA LEU A 114 -1.37 -4.79 14.72
C LEU A 114 -0.36 -5.65 13.96
N GLY A 115 -0.71 -6.11 12.76
CA GLY A 115 0.25 -6.77 11.88
C GLY A 115 1.25 -5.78 11.26
N PRO A 116 2.17 -6.25 10.41
CA PRO A 116 3.17 -5.39 9.80
C PRO A 116 2.51 -4.38 8.86
N GLN A 117 3.11 -3.20 8.71
CA GLN A 117 2.63 -2.15 7.83
C GLN A 117 3.79 -1.40 7.16
N TYR A 118 3.55 -0.88 5.96
CA TYR A 118 4.45 0.09 5.35
C TYR A 118 3.68 1.18 4.61
N GLN A 119 4.32 2.34 4.50
CA GLN A 119 3.86 3.48 3.73
C GLN A 119 5.06 4.12 3.03
N MET A 120 5.00 4.27 1.72
CA MET A 120 6.07 4.82 0.89
C MET A 120 5.55 6.05 0.16
N VAL A 121 6.08 7.23 0.50
CA VAL A 121 5.63 8.51 -0.05
C VAL A 121 6.53 8.90 -1.21
N TYR A 122 5.89 9.22 -2.33
CA TYR A 122 6.53 9.67 -3.55
C TYR A 122 6.17 11.14 -3.77
N ARG A 123 7.15 11.93 -4.20
CA ARG A 123 6.95 13.36 -4.48
C ARG A 123 7.80 13.79 -5.66
N ASP A 124 7.28 14.73 -6.44
CA ASP A 124 8.04 15.40 -7.49
C ASP A 124 8.41 16.85 -7.14
N SER A 125 9.16 17.49 -8.03
CA SER A 125 9.57 18.90 -7.88
C SER A 125 8.42 19.92 -7.93
N GLY A 126 7.22 19.49 -8.34
CA GLY A 126 5.99 20.29 -8.41
C GLY A 126 5.07 20.08 -7.21
N ASP A 127 5.54 19.41 -6.15
CA ASP A 127 4.77 19.05 -4.95
C ASP A 127 3.57 18.15 -5.22
N ARG A 128 3.56 17.41 -6.33
CA ARG A 128 2.60 16.33 -6.55
C ARG A 128 3.07 15.12 -5.78
N CYS A 129 2.16 14.49 -5.04
CA CYS A 129 2.49 13.36 -4.19
C CYS A 129 1.48 12.23 -4.32
N PHE A 130 1.95 11.03 -4.05
CA PHE A 130 1.11 9.88 -3.75
C PHE A 130 1.83 8.99 -2.73
N VAL A 131 1.08 8.16 -2.02
CA VAL A 131 1.63 7.16 -1.11
C VAL A 131 1.09 5.80 -1.48
N ILE A 132 1.96 4.80 -1.47
CA ILE A 132 1.57 3.39 -1.49
C ILE A 132 1.63 2.89 -0.06
N GLU A 133 0.53 2.35 0.43
CA GLU A 133 0.43 1.79 1.77
C GLU A 133 -0.03 0.33 1.76
N PHE A 134 0.36 -0.39 2.81
CA PHE A 134 -0.04 -1.76 3.07
C PHE A 134 -0.57 -1.91 4.50
N THR A 135 -1.62 -2.72 4.64
CA THR A 135 -2.10 -3.23 5.92
C THR A 135 -2.50 -4.70 5.79
N PRO A 136 -2.49 -5.50 6.87
CA PRO A 136 -2.83 -6.92 6.80
C PRO A 136 -4.26 -7.20 6.32
N ASP A 137 -5.24 -6.43 6.81
CA ASP A 137 -6.68 -6.74 6.64
C ASP A 137 -7.45 -5.70 5.81
N GLY A 138 -6.81 -4.58 5.42
CA GLY A 138 -7.51 -3.43 4.84
C GLY A 138 -8.40 -2.70 5.86
N VAL A 139 -8.92 -1.54 5.47
CA VAL A 139 -9.77 -0.70 6.33
C VAL A 139 -11.11 -0.42 5.67
N GLY A 140 -11.84 -1.50 5.34
CA GLY A 140 -13.19 -1.44 4.77
C GLY A 140 -13.29 -0.67 3.44
N ASP A 141 -14.51 -0.56 2.91
CA ASP A 141 -14.75 0.14 1.65
C ASP A 141 -14.67 1.66 1.83
N LEU A 142 -14.19 2.35 0.79
CA LEU A 142 -14.25 3.80 0.73
C LEU A 142 -15.69 4.26 0.44
N PRO A 143 -16.17 5.35 1.08
CA PRO A 143 -17.42 5.98 0.67
C PRO A 143 -17.33 6.52 -0.76
N ASP A 144 -18.44 6.47 -1.49
CA ASP A 144 -18.51 6.96 -2.87
C ASP A 144 -18.09 8.44 -2.98
N THR A 145 -17.33 8.74 -4.02
CA THR A 145 -16.90 10.10 -4.38
C THR A 145 -17.58 10.58 -5.67
N GLU A 146 -17.42 11.86 -6.01
CA GLU A 146 -17.96 12.46 -7.23
C GLU A 146 -17.50 11.74 -8.50
N PHE A 147 -16.29 11.19 -8.51
CA PHE A 147 -15.72 10.52 -9.65
C PHE A 147 -15.06 9.20 -9.25
N ASN A 148 -15.30 8.17 -10.05
CA ASN A 148 -14.69 6.86 -9.90
C ASN A 148 -14.08 6.45 -11.24
N GLN A 149 -12.90 5.84 -11.20
CA GLN A 149 -12.21 5.33 -12.38
C GLN A 149 -11.82 3.86 -12.15
N PRO A 150 -12.26 2.94 -13.02
CA PRO A 150 -11.89 1.53 -12.88
C PRO A 150 -10.39 1.35 -13.07
N LEU A 151 -9.84 0.40 -12.31
CA LEU A 151 -8.44 0.01 -12.35
C LEU A 151 -8.33 -1.45 -12.78
N ASP A 152 -7.33 -1.76 -13.60
CA ASP A 152 -7.03 -3.13 -14.05
C ASP A 152 -5.55 -3.45 -13.81
N SER A 153 -5.22 -3.70 -12.54
CA SER A 153 -3.85 -4.02 -12.16
C SER A 153 -3.51 -5.46 -12.53
N PRO A 154 -2.42 -5.72 -13.28
CA PRO A 154 -1.93 -7.07 -13.52
C PRO A 154 -1.60 -7.84 -12.23
N LEU A 155 -1.22 -7.12 -11.15
CA LEU A 155 -0.87 -7.70 -9.86
C LEU A 155 -2.10 -8.09 -9.04
N PHE A 156 -3.11 -7.22 -8.99
CA PHE A 156 -4.28 -7.38 -8.10
C PHE A 156 -5.53 -7.91 -8.82
N GLY A 157 -5.54 -7.87 -10.15
CA GLY A 157 -6.70 -8.16 -10.98
C GLY A 157 -7.68 -6.99 -11.12
N PRO A 158 -8.79 -7.20 -11.84
CA PRO A 158 -9.80 -6.18 -12.05
C PRO A 158 -10.75 -6.03 -10.86
N GLY A 159 -11.57 -4.98 -10.86
CA GLY A 159 -12.68 -4.79 -9.91
C GLY A 159 -12.41 -3.76 -8.83
N TYR A 160 -11.24 -3.13 -8.85
CA TYR A 160 -10.88 -1.99 -8.01
C TYR A 160 -11.11 -0.68 -8.75
N GLN A 161 -11.27 0.39 -7.98
CA GLN A 161 -11.50 1.74 -8.48
C GLN A 161 -10.59 2.74 -7.78
N LEU A 162 -10.25 3.80 -8.50
CA LEU A 162 -9.77 5.05 -7.95
C LEU A 162 -10.99 5.94 -7.65
N HIS A 163 -11.11 6.37 -6.40
CA HIS A 163 -12.10 7.32 -5.91
C HIS A 163 -11.45 8.70 -5.82
N TYR A 164 -12.05 9.72 -6.43
CA TYR A 164 -11.50 11.06 -6.38
C TYR A 164 -12.55 12.18 -6.42
N GLY A 165 -12.19 13.33 -5.83
CA GLY A 165 -13.07 14.48 -5.69
C GLY A 165 -13.80 14.49 -4.35
N GLN A 166 -14.87 15.26 -4.24
CA GLN A 166 -15.64 15.33 -3.00
C GLN A 166 -16.42 14.04 -2.75
N TYR A 167 -16.73 13.72 -1.48
CA TYR A 167 -17.68 12.64 -1.20
C TYR A 167 -19.05 12.93 -1.85
N ALA A 168 -19.67 11.91 -2.44
CA ALA A 168 -20.97 12.03 -3.11
C ALA A 168 -22.11 12.28 -2.11
N ASP A 169 -22.01 11.70 -0.92
CA ASP A 169 -22.95 11.94 0.18
C ASP A 169 -22.74 13.33 0.80
N LEU A 170 -23.84 14.08 0.99
CA LEU A 170 -23.80 15.47 1.46
C LEU A 170 -23.43 15.61 2.94
N ASP A 171 -23.80 14.63 3.78
CA ASP A 171 -23.47 14.65 5.20
C ASP A 171 -21.98 14.32 5.40
N MET A 172 -21.44 13.38 4.60
CA MET A 172 -20.01 13.08 4.54
C MET A 172 -19.21 14.28 4.04
N ARG A 173 -19.63 14.90 2.94
CA ARG A 173 -18.99 16.12 2.39
C ARG A 173 -18.98 17.27 3.39
N SER A 174 -20.01 17.40 4.21
CA SER A 174 -20.06 18.43 5.25
C SER A 174 -19.10 18.17 6.41
N GLN A 175 -18.85 16.90 6.74
CA GLN A 175 -17.92 16.49 7.80
C GLN A 175 -16.47 16.43 7.33
N PHE A 176 -16.27 16.10 6.06
CA PHE A 176 -14.98 15.93 5.39
C PHE A 176 -15.01 16.75 4.10
N PRO A 177 -14.77 18.07 4.18
CA PRO A 177 -14.87 18.97 3.04
C PRO A 177 -13.65 18.93 2.12
N GLU A 178 -12.58 18.24 2.53
CA GLU A 178 -11.41 18.01 1.70
C GLU A 178 -11.71 16.93 0.65
N PRO A 179 -11.26 17.09 -0.62
CA PRO A 179 -11.42 16.05 -1.62
C PRO A 179 -10.65 14.79 -1.22
N GLU A 180 -11.24 13.65 -1.54
CA GLU A 180 -10.61 12.33 -1.44
C GLU A 180 -9.84 12.03 -2.73
N PHE A 181 -8.77 11.24 -2.59
CA PHE A 181 -8.03 10.69 -3.71
C PHE A 181 -7.38 9.38 -3.24
N ALA A 182 -8.05 8.26 -3.47
CA ALA A 182 -7.55 6.96 -3.03
C ALA A 182 -8.12 5.81 -3.85
N THR A 183 -7.37 4.72 -3.98
CA THR A 183 -7.90 3.48 -4.53
C THR A 183 -8.71 2.73 -3.47
N ASP A 184 -9.55 1.79 -3.91
CA ASP A 184 -9.97 0.69 -3.07
C ASP A 184 -8.75 0.00 -2.42
N TRP A 185 -8.99 -0.73 -1.33
CA TRP A 185 -8.01 -1.68 -0.80
C TRP A 185 -7.87 -2.84 -1.76
N MET A 186 -6.75 -2.87 -2.49
CA MET A 186 -6.40 -3.90 -3.45
C MET A 186 -5.83 -5.11 -2.72
N ILE A 187 -6.45 -6.27 -2.86
CA ILE A 187 -6.07 -7.49 -2.14
C ILE A 187 -4.95 -8.21 -2.89
N GLY A 188 -3.80 -8.37 -2.24
CA GLY A 188 -2.66 -9.14 -2.73
C GLY A 188 -2.29 -10.30 -1.80
N GLU A 189 -1.07 -10.82 -1.96
CA GLU A 189 -0.62 -12.08 -1.35
C GLU A 189 -0.56 -12.02 0.18
N SER A 190 -0.08 -10.90 0.74
CA SER A 190 0.13 -10.74 2.17
C SER A 190 -0.92 -9.89 2.88
N GLY A 191 -1.87 -9.28 2.14
CA GLY A 191 -2.85 -8.35 2.71
C GLY A 191 -3.35 -7.34 1.69
N ALA A 192 -3.69 -6.15 2.18
CA ALA A 192 -4.34 -5.10 1.40
C ALA A 192 -3.39 -3.92 1.12
N TYR A 193 -3.41 -3.45 -0.12
CA TYR A 193 -2.59 -2.35 -0.62
C TYR A 193 -3.48 -1.20 -1.09
N ARG A 194 -3.00 0.04 -0.97
CA ARG A 194 -3.74 1.20 -1.44
C ARG A 194 -2.81 2.29 -1.93
N LEU A 195 -3.22 2.98 -3.00
CA LEU A 195 -2.66 4.28 -3.35
C LEU A 195 -3.55 5.36 -2.74
N ALA A 196 -2.96 6.34 -2.06
CA ALA A 196 -3.66 7.50 -1.51
C ALA A 196 -2.94 8.82 -1.84
N GLY A 197 -3.70 9.90 -1.89
CA GLY A 197 -3.26 11.21 -2.36
C GLY A 197 -2.96 12.22 -1.25
N ALA A 198 -2.92 13.48 -1.66
CA ALA A 198 -2.45 14.62 -0.90
C ALA A 198 -3.20 14.84 0.41
N THR A 199 -4.53 14.72 0.43
CA THR A 199 -5.32 14.93 1.66
C THR A 199 -4.86 13.99 2.77
N TYR A 200 -4.62 12.72 2.43
CA TYR A 200 -4.11 11.72 3.38
C TYR A 200 -2.66 12.02 3.79
N ILE A 201 -1.79 12.31 2.82
CA ILE A 201 -0.36 12.55 3.07
C ILE A 201 -0.18 13.77 3.98
N ASN A 202 -0.85 14.89 3.66
CA ASN A 202 -0.76 16.13 4.42
C ASN A 202 -1.25 15.99 5.87
N GLN A 203 -2.11 15.02 6.17
CA GLN A 203 -2.61 14.75 7.52
C GLN A 203 -1.73 13.77 8.32
N THR A 204 -1.08 12.84 7.63
CA THR A 204 -0.33 11.74 8.26
C THR A 204 1.16 12.05 8.38
N PHE A 205 1.74 12.71 7.37
CA PHE A 205 3.19 12.94 7.27
C PHE A 205 3.51 14.41 7.45
N ALA A 206 3.84 14.81 8.68
CA ALA A 206 4.16 16.21 9.00
C ALA A 206 5.34 16.77 8.18
N SER A 207 6.29 15.90 7.78
CA SER A 207 7.42 16.22 6.90
C SER A 207 7.02 16.48 5.45
N GLN A 208 5.86 15.97 5.01
CA GLN A 208 5.41 15.98 3.61
C GLN A 208 4.21 16.91 3.40
N SER A 209 4.29 18.12 3.97
CA SER A 209 3.24 19.14 3.80
C SER A 209 3.21 19.76 2.39
N ASN A 210 2.06 20.31 2.03
CA ASN A 210 1.74 20.98 0.75
C ASN A 210 1.70 20.05 -0.46
N CYS A 211 1.45 18.76 -0.24
CA CYS A 211 1.22 17.84 -1.33
C CYS A 211 -0.04 18.21 -2.13
N GLN A 212 0.03 18.01 -3.43
CA GLN A 212 -1.08 18.05 -4.38
C GLN A 212 -1.28 16.65 -4.97
N ASP A 213 -2.51 16.31 -5.32
CA ASP A 213 -2.79 15.02 -5.93
C ASP A 213 -2.10 14.90 -7.30
N ILE A 214 -1.67 13.69 -7.62
CA ILE A 214 -1.37 13.30 -9.00
C ILE A 214 -2.66 13.26 -9.84
N SER A 215 -2.53 13.21 -11.18
CA SER A 215 -3.73 13.07 -12.03
C SER A 215 -4.31 11.66 -11.91
N PRO A 216 -5.63 11.46 -12.15
CA PRO A 216 -6.24 10.14 -12.18
C PRO A 216 -5.58 9.16 -13.16
N GLU A 217 -5.16 9.65 -14.34
CA GLU A 217 -4.45 8.85 -15.34
C GLU A 217 -3.07 8.40 -14.84
N THR A 218 -2.40 9.27 -14.07
CA THR A 218 -1.10 8.95 -13.46
C THR A 218 -1.27 7.91 -12.36
N ALA A 219 -2.30 8.03 -11.52
CA ALA A 219 -2.62 7.05 -10.50
C ALA A 219 -2.95 5.68 -11.09
N GLN A 220 -3.72 5.64 -12.19
CA GLN A 220 -3.98 4.41 -12.93
C GLN A 220 -2.67 3.78 -13.43
N GLN A 221 -1.81 4.55 -14.11
CA GLN A 221 -0.51 4.03 -14.61
C GLN A 221 0.34 3.45 -13.48
N ILE A 222 0.40 4.12 -12.33
CA ILE A 222 1.14 3.63 -11.15
C ILE A 222 0.58 2.29 -10.69
N VAL A 223 -0.74 2.19 -10.49
CA VAL A 223 -1.41 0.97 -10.01
C VAL A 223 -1.26 -0.20 -11.00
N GLU A 224 -1.36 0.08 -12.29
CA GLU A 224 -1.21 -0.92 -13.36
C GLU A 224 0.26 -1.36 -13.56
N SER A 225 1.22 -0.56 -13.08
CA SER A 225 2.64 -0.92 -13.08
C SER A 225 3.08 -1.66 -11.81
N MET A 226 2.21 -1.87 -10.82
CA MET A 226 2.61 -2.47 -9.55
C MET A 226 3.09 -3.90 -9.71
N ALA A 227 4.16 -4.25 -9.00
CA ALA A 227 4.68 -5.60 -8.88
C ALA A 227 5.19 -5.83 -7.45
N TYR A 228 5.34 -7.10 -7.06
CA TYR A 228 6.06 -7.41 -5.83
C TYR A 228 7.56 -7.16 -6.00
N LEU A 229 8.15 -6.51 -4.99
CA LEU A 229 9.59 -6.40 -4.84
C LEU A 229 10.16 -7.81 -4.67
N GLN A 230 10.88 -8.29 -5.68
CA GLN A 230 11.52 -9.61 -5.65
C GLN A 230 12.89 -9.51 -5.01
N SER A 231 13.19 -10.39 -4.05
CA SER A 231 14.50 -10.51 -3.40
C SER A 231 15.63 -10.77 -4.40
N ASP A 232 15.35 -11.45 -5.51
CA ASP A 232 16.35 -11.78 -6.53
C ASP A 232 16.78 -10.58 -7.39
N LEU A 233 15.94 -9.55 -7.51
CA LEU A 233 16.27 -8.29 -8.20
C LEU A 233 17.22 -7.40 -7.38
N LEU A 234 17.45 -7.74 -6.11
CA LEU A 234 18.31 -6.99 -5.20
C LEU A 234 19.74 -7.58 -5.10
N ASN A 235 19.92 -8.82 -5.56
CA ASN A 235 21.22 -9.54 -5.52
C ASN A 235 22.06 -9.40 -6.80
N ILE A 236 21.73 -8.47 -7.71
CA ILE A 236 22.46 -8.30 -8.98
C ILE A 236 23.81 -7.55 -8.84
N GLY A 237 24.33 -7.40 -7.61
CA GLY A 237 25.47 -6.53 -7.30
C GLY A 237 26.64 -7.16 -6.54
N GLU A 238 26.73 -8.50 -6.40
CA GLU A 238 27.94 -9.16 -5.87
C GLU A 238 28.91 -9.66 -6.96
#